data_AF-A0A2H9NCW0-F1
#
_entry.id   AF-A0A2H9NCW0-F1
#
_cell.length_a   1.000
_cell.length_b   1.000
_cell.length_c   1.000
_cell.angle_alpha   90.00
_cell.angle_beta   90.00
_cell.angle_gamma   90.00
#
_symmetry.space_group_name_H-M   'P 1'
#
loop_
_entity.id
_entity.type
_entity.pdbx_description
1 polymer ?
#
loop_
_entity_poly.entity_id
_entity_poly.type
_entity_poly.pdbx_seq_one_letter_code
_entity_poly.pdbx_strand_id
1 'polypeptide(L)'
;MKNELAKLLDNVSKAVVMYHIDSDGICSAKIMSEALHRFSIEVVDYFPATPKLLNSSDFQIGVDRSRPDIIIILDCYLSADSCLFKNNKDLKFLIIDHHDVKNIPSGDNVLYINPKLNNVKKYIPAAKIVFDTVKKLVEIDDLDWVSAIGIIGDSGA
;
A
#
# COMPACT_ATOMS: atom_id res chain seq x y z
N MET A 1 0.51 1.70 -15.31
CA MET A 1 0.67 0.64 -14.28
C MET A 1 2.05 -0.04 -14.26
N LYS A 2 2.43 -1.00 -15.14
CA LYS A 2 3.76 -1.68 -15.02
C LYS A 2 4.94 -0.67 -15.02
N ASN A 3 4.84 0.35 -15.85
CA ASN A 3 5.84 1.41 -15.94
C ASN A 3 5.77 2.46 -14.82
N GLU A 4 4.68 2.54 -14.04
CA GLU A 4 4.54 3.56 -12.99
C GLU A 4 5.06 3.06 -11.65
N LEU A 5 4.72 1.81 -11.28
CA LEU A 5 5.25 1.23 -10.04
C LEU A 5 6.77 1.08 -10.10
N ALA A 6 7.31 0.60 -11.23
CA ALA A 6 8.77 0.50 -11.40
C ALA A 6 9.46 1.88 -11.29
N LYS A 7 8.87 2.94 -11.87
CA LYS A 7 9.39 4.31 -11.75
C LYS A 7 9.29 4.83 -10.31
N LEU A 8 8.19 4.55 -9.63
CA LEU A 8 8.00 4.96 -8.24
C LEU A 8 9.06 4.29 -7.35
N LEU A 9 9.33 3.00 -7.55
CA LEU A 9 10.31 2.24 -6.78
C LEU A 9 11.78 2.53 -7.16
N ASP A 10 12.03 3.34 -8.18
CA ASP A 10 13.41 3.68 -8.57
C ASP A 10 14.12 4.46 -7.45
N ASN A 11 15.37 4.11 -7.14
CA ASN A 11 16.14 4.68 -6.02
C ASN A 11 15.45 4.59 -4.63
N VAL A 12 14.53 3.64 -4.44
CA VAL A 12 13.97 3.32 -3.12
C VAL A 12 14.82 2.24 -2.47
N SER A 13 15.21 2.45 -1.22
CA SER A 13 15.95 1.50 -0.40
C SER A 13 15.22 1.11 0.88
N LYS A 14 14.38 2.00 1.42
CA LYS A 14 13.66 1.82 2.67
C LYS A 14 12.18 2.12 2.51
N ALA A 15 11.34 1.22 3.02
CA ALA A 15 9.89 1.34 2.98
C ALA A 15 9.29 1.22 4.38
N VAL A 16 8.25 2.02 4.62
CA VAL A 16 7.28 1.77 5.70
C VAL A 16 6.02 1.17 5.09
N VAL A 17 5.52 0.08 5.66
CA VAL A 17 4.29 -0.57 5.19
C VAL A 17 3.16 -0.38 6.21
N MET A 18 2.08 0.23 5.74
CA MET A 18 0.84 0.41 6.48
C MET A 18 -0.26 -0.47 5.89
N TYR A 19 -1.07 -1.09 6.74
CA TYR A 19 -2.06 -2.05 6.28
C TYR A 19 -3.25 -2.17 7.24
N HIS A 20 -4.42 -2.51 6.73
CA HIS A 20 -5.57 -2.81 7.58
C HIS A 20 -5.39 -4.12 8.36
N ILE A 21 -6.01 -4.24 9.53
CA ILE A 21 -5.76 -5.34 10.47
C ILE A 21 -6.58 -6.61 10.19
N ASP A 22 -7.44 -6.60 9.18
CA ASP A 22 -8.18 -7.79 8.78
C ASP A 22 -7.34 -8.71 7.89
N SER A 23 -7.98 -9.79 7.43
CA SER A 23 -7.34 -10.78 6.57
C SER A 23 -6.84 -10.19 5.25
N ASP A 24 -7.54 -9.23 4.65
CA ASP A 24 -7.18 -8.67 3.35
C ASP A 24 -5.98 -7.73 3.46
N GLY A 25 -5.99 -6.85 4.45
CA GLY A 25 -4.87 -5.97 4.77
C GLY A 25 -3.61 -6.74 5.21
N ILE A 26 -3.73 -7.75 6.09
CA ILE A 26 -2.58 -8.58 6.50
C ILE A 26 -2.00 -9.36 5.32
N CYS A 27 -2.85 -9.98 4.48
CA CYS A 27 -2.38 -10.70 3.30
C CYS A 27 -1.71 -9.75 2.31
N SER A 28 -2.29 -8.57 2.09
CA SER A 28 -1.70 -7.49 1.28
C SER A 28 -0.31 -7.11 1.78
N ALA A 29 -0.15 -6.91 3.09
CA ALA A 29 1.14 -6.56 3.70
C ALA A 29 2.18 -7.66 3.52
N LYS A 30 1.81 -8.94 3.69
CA LYS A 30 2.74 -10.06 3.47
C LYS A 30 3.19 -10.14 2.00
N ILE A 31 2.27 -10.04 1.05
CA ILE A 31 2.60 -10.08 -0.39
C ILE A 31 3.51 -8.91 -0.76
N MET A 32 3.18 -7.69 -0.33
CA MET A 32 3.99 -6.51 -0.59
C MET A 32 5.38 -6.61 0.05
N SER A 33 5.47 -7.06 1.30
CA SER A 33 6.76 -7.22 1.99
C SER A 33 7.69 -8.19 1.28
N GLU A 34 7.14 -9.30 0.79
CA GLU A 34 7.91 -10.29 0.03
C GLU A 34 8.39 -9.71 -1.30
N ALA A 35 7.53 -8.96 -2.00
CA ALA A 35 7.92 -8.26 -3.22
C ALA A 35 9.03 -7.23 -2.96
N LEU A 36 8.91 -6.41 -1.91
CA LEU A 36 9.93 -5.42 -1.51
C LEU A 36 11.27 -6.09 -1.18
N HIS A 37 11.24 -7.20 -0.43
CA HIS A 37 12.43 -7.99 -0.16
C HIS A 37 13.10 -8.47 -1.45
N ARG A 38 12.33 -8.98 -2.42
CA ARG A 38 12.86 -9.38 -3.75
C ARG A 38 13.37 -8.20 -4.57
N PHE A 39 12.86 -7.00 -4.34
CA PHE A 39 13.40 -5.75 -4.89
C PHE A 39 14.63 -5.23 -4.13
N SER A 40 15.11 -5.92 -3.08
CA SER A 40 16.16 -5.46 -2.17
C SER A 40 15.81 -4.13 -1.46
N ILE A 41 14.52 -3.91 -1.19
CA ILE A 41 14.01 -2.77 -0.42
C ILE A 41 13.77 -3.26 1.02
N GLU A 42 14.40 -2.62 1.99
CA GLU A 42 14.24 -2.90 3.41
C GLU A 42 12.90 -2.36 3.91
N VAL A 43 12.06 -3.21 4.50
CA VAL A 43 10.89 -2.74 5.26
C VAL A 43 11.36 -2.39 6.67
N VAL A 44 11.46 -1.09 6.95
CA VAL A 44 12.00 -0.58 8.22
C VAL A 44 10.97 -0.54 9.34
N ASP A 45 9.69 -0.53 9.00
CA ASP A 45 8.61 -0.58 10.00
C ASP A 45 7.27 -1.02 9.39
N TYR A 46 6.40 -1.55 10.25
CA TYR A 46 5.06 -2.02 9.93
C TYR A 46 4.03 -1.35 10.84
N PHE A 47 3.07 -0.65 10.23
CA PHE A 47 2.01 0.02 10.97
C PHE A 47 0.65 -0.61 10.68
N PRO A 48 0.07 -1.38 11.62
CA PRO A 48 -1.33 -1.75 11.54
C PRO A 48 -2.17 -0.47 11.60
N ALA A 49 -2.80 -0.15 10.49
CA ALA A 49 -3.48 1.11 10.27
C ALA A 49 -4.94 1.02 10.71
N THR A 50 -5.35 2.03 11.46
CA THR A 50 -6.75 2.45 11.55
C THR A 50 -6.84 3.89 11.04
N PRO A 51 -8.00 4.37 10.58
CA PRO A 51 -8.16 5.76 10.17
C PRO A 51 -7.74 6.79 11.24
N LYS A 52 -7.81 6.42 12.52
CA LYS A 52 -7.33 7.26 13.64
C LYS A 52 -5.81 7.30 13.72
N LEU A 53 -5.14 6.17 13.56
CA LEU A 53 -3.67 6.06 13.59
C LEU A 53 -3.02 6.82 12.43
N LEU A 54 -3.65 6.86 11.26
CA LEU A 54 -3.16 7.62 10.10
C LEU A 54 -3.05 9.14 10.34
N ASN A 55 -3.75 9.66 11.36
CA ASN A 55 -3.75 11.08 11.70
C ASN A 55 -3.09 11.36 13.06
N SER A 56 -2.39 10.39 13.65
CA SER A 56 -1.76 10.55 14.97
C SER A 56 -0.33 11.09 14.86
N SER A 57 0.10 11.78 15.91
CA SER A 57 1.51 12.20 16.09
C SER A 57 2.46 11.01 16.19
N ASP A 58 1.99 9.89 16.75
CA ASP A 58 2.82 8.70 16.98
C ASP A 58 3.30 8.08 15.67
N PHE A 59 2.44 8.08 14.65
CA PHE A 59 2.83 7.60 13.33
C PHE A 59 3.87 8.52 12.69
N GLN A 60 3.71 9.84 12.78
CA GLN A 60 4.71 10.78 12.27
C GLN A 60 6.07 10.58 12.97
N ILE A 61 6.08 10.35 14.29
CA ILE A 61 7.31 10.05 15.02
C ILE A 61 7.98 8.76 14.49
N GLY A 62 7.19 7.75 14.15
CA GLY A 62 7.67 6.52 13.52
C GLY A 62 8.32 6.77 12.16
N VAL A 63 7.66 7.54 11.30
CA VAL A 63 8.20 7.95 9.98
C VAL A 63 9.50 8.75 10.14
N ASP A 64 9.53 9.75 11.02
CA ASP A 64 10.70 10.61 11.25
C ASP A 64 11.92 9.81 11.74
N ARG A 65 11.69 8.79 12.58
CA ARG A 65 12.75 7.91 13.11
C ARG A 65 13.26 6.92 12.07
N SER A 66 12.35 6.31 11.31
CA SER A 66 12.69 5.27 10.33
C SER A 66 13.28 5.85 9.04
N ARG A 67 12.99 7.11 8.72
CA ARG A 67 13.44 7.82 7.51
C ARG A 67 13.30 6.98 6.24
N PRO A 68 12.08 6.53 5.90
CA PRO A 68 11.85 5.74 4.71
C PRO A 68 11.96 6.61 3.45
N ASP A 69 12.20 5.97 2.31
CA ASP A 69 12.12 6.62 0.99
C ASP A 69 10.66 6.60 0.46
N ILE A 70 9.89 5.59 0.89
CA ILE A 70 8.49 5.38 0.48
C ILE A 70 7.61 4.96 1.66
N ILE A 71 6.38 5.47 1.67
CA ILE A 71 5.29 4.98 2.51
C ILE A 71 4.30 4.22 1.64
N ILE A 72 4.02 2.97 2.01
CA ILE A 72 3.12 2.09 1.28
C ILE A 72 1.87 1.86 2.14
N ILE A 73 0.70 2.13 1.60
CA ILE A 73 -0.59 2.03 2.30
C ILE A 73 -1.45 1.00 1.57
N LEU A 74 -1.87 -0.03 2.31
CA LEU A 74 -2.56 -1.19 1.78
C LEU A 74 -3.92 -1.33 2.47
N ASP A 75 -4.96 -1.55 1.67
CA ASP A 75 -6.31 -1.82 2.15
C ASP A 75 -6.87 -0.76 3.11
N CYS A 76 -6.47 0.49 2.91
CA CYS A 76 -6.84 1.59 3.80
C CYS A 76 -7.12 2.84 2.97
N TYR A 77 -8.30 3.40 3.16
CA TYR A 77 -8.60 4.71 2.61
C TYR A 77 -7.77 5.79 3.30
N LEU A 78 -7.03 6.57 2.49
CA LEU A 78 -6.36 7.78 2.93
C LEU A 78 -6.80 8.97 2.09
N SER A 79 -7.37 9.98 2.77
CA SER A 79 -7.77 11.25 2.16
C SER A 79 -6.55 12.06 1.71
N ALA A 80 -6.65 12.75 0.57
CA ALA A 80 -5.65 13.72 0.12
C ALA A 80 -5.32 14.80 1.17
N ASP A 81 -6.28 15.12 2.04
CA ASP A 81 -6.10 16.13 3.10
C ASP A 81 -5.36 15.63 4.34
N SER A 82 -4.97 14.35 4.38
CA SER A 82 -4.24 13.77 5.52
C SER A 82 -2.99 14.58 5.85
N CYS A 83 -2.72 14.75 7.14
CA CYS A 83 -1.47 15.33 7.63
C CYS A 83 -0.25 14.55 7.15
N LEU A 84 -0.39 13.25 6.87
CA LEU A 84 0.68 12.40 6.38
C LEU A 84 1.29 12.95 5.09
N PHE A 85 0.46 13.27 4.08
CA PHE A 85 0.95 13.86 2.83
C PHE A 85 1.52 15.26 3.05
N LYS A 86 0.87 16.07 3.90
CA LYS A 86 1.28 17.46 4.16
C LYS A 86 2.65 17.54 4.83
N ASN A 87 2.94 16.61 5.74
CA ASN A 87 4.17 16.58 6.52
C ASN A 87 5.33 15.88 5.80
N ASN A 88 5.05 15.04 4.81
CA ASN A 88 6.04 14.16 4.18
C ASN A 88 6.07 14.32 2.66
N LYS A 89 6.05 15.57 2.18
CA LYS A 89 5.97 15.90 0.74
C LYS A 89 7.16 15.38 -0.09
N ASP A 90 8.29 15.16 0.55
CA ASP A 90 9.52 14.68 -0.11
C ASP A 90 9.56 13.15 -0.21
N LEU A 91 8.64 12.44 0.47
CA LEU A 91 8.55 10.99 0.41
C LEU A 91 7.72 10.52 -0.76
N LYS A 92 7.98 9.30 -1.23
CA LYS A 92 7.10 8.62 -2.18
C LYS A 92 5.94 7.97 -1.46
N PHE A 93 4.81 7.83 -2.16
CA PHE A 93 3.61 7.17 -1.66
C PHE A 93 3.09 6.16 -2.66
N LEU A 94 2.86 4.94 -2.19
CA LEU A 94 2.12 3.93 -2.92
C LEU A 94 0.86 3.58 -2.13
N ILE A 95 -0.31 3.77 -2.73
CA ILE A 95 -1.58 3.42 -2.10
C ILE A 95 -2.27 2.38 -2.96
N ILE A 96 -2.57 1.23 -2.39
CA ILE A 96 -3.30 0.15 -3.05
C ILE A 96 -4.53 -0.16 -2.21
N ASP A 97 -5.71 0.14 -2.75
CA ASP A 97 -6.98 0.11 -2.02
C ASP A 97 -8.13 -0.29 -2.95
N HIS A 98 -9.26 -0.69 -2.37
CA HIS A 98 -10.49 -1.10 -3.04
C HIS A 98 -11.76 -0.40 -2.50
N HIS A 99 -11.63 0.35 -1.41
CA HIS A 99 -12.71 1.15 -0.82
C HIS A 99 -13.20 2.26 -1.76
N ASP A 100 -14.34 2.86 -1.42
CA ASP A 100 -14.92 3.95 -2.20
C ASP A 100 -14.01 5.18 -2.22
N VAL A 101 -13.80 5.70 -3.42
CA VAL A 101 -12.88 6.80 -3.67
C VAL A 101 -13.60 8.14 -3.57
N LYS A 102 -13.16 9.02 -2.68
CA LYS A 102 -13.75 10.36 -2.51
C LYS A 102 -12.76 11.51 -2.70
N ASN A 103 -11.54 11.39 -2.16
CA ASN A 103 -10.53 12.46 -2.19
C ASN A 103 -9.13 11.88 -2.40
N ILE A 104 -8.73 11.71 -3.67
CA ILE A 104 -7.48 11.03 -4.03
C ILE A 104 -6.31 12.01 -3.91
N PRO A 105 -5.22 11.63 -3.23
CA PRO A 105 -3.98 12.40 -3.26
C PRO A 105 -3.41 12.44 -4.69
N SER A 106 -2.89 13.59 -5.10
CA SER A 106 -2.21 13.75 -6.40
C SER A 106 -0.83 14.37 -6.21
N GLY A 107 0.09 13.98 -7.08
CA GLY A 107 1.49 14.41 -7.06
C GLY A 107 2.38 13.40 -7.79
N ASP A 108 3.51 13.86 -8.33
CA ASP A 108 4.45 12.99 -9.08
C ASP A 108 5.09 11.91 -8.19
N ASN A 109 5.08 12.12 -6.88
CA ASN A 109 5.55 11.18 -5.85
C ASN A 109 4.46 10.24 -5.32
N VAL A 110 3.24 10.30 -5.86
CA VAL A 110 2.09 9.50 -5.38
C VAL A 110 1.58 8.58 -6.49
N LEU A 111 1.53 7.28 -6.21
CA LEU A 111 0.84 6.30 -7.05
C LEU A 111 -0.35 5.72 -6.29
N TYR A 112 -1.56 5.98 -6.78
CA TYR A 112 -2.80 5.46 -6.21
C TYR A 112 -3.41 4.41 -7.15
N ILE A 113 -3.51 3.17 -6.68
CA ILE A 113 -4.03 2.02 -7.42
C ILE A 113 -5.34 1.58 -6.75
N ASN A 114 -6.45 1.84 -7.44
CA ASN A 114 -7.76 1.35 -7.00
C ASN A 114 -8.63 1.02 -8.23
N PRO A 115 -9.21 -0.19 -8.33
CA PRO A 115 -10.07 -0.58 -9.46
C PRO A 115 -11.27 0.34 -9.68
N LYS A 116 -11.78 0.98 -8.61
CA LYS A 116 -12.93 1.88 -8.65
C LYS A 116 -12.66 3.21 -9.36
N LEU A 117 -11.40 3.57 -9.59
CA LEU A 117 -11.03 4.73 -10.43
C LEU A 117 -11.57 4.59 -11.87
N ASN A 118 -11.61 3.37 -12.40
CA ASN A 118 -12.07 3.10 -13.76
C ASN A 118 -13.51 2.57 -13.80
N ASN A 119 -13.95 1.90 -12.74
CA ASN A 119 -15.31 1.38 -12.63
C ASN A 119 -15.74 1.33 -11.17
N VAL A 120 -16.56 2.30 -10.75
CA VAL A 120 -17.01 2.49 -9.35
C VAL A 120 -17.67 1.24 -8.75
N LYS A 121 -18.32 0.39 -9.57
CA LYS A 121 -18.98 -0.84 -9.10
C LYS A 121 -18.04 -2.04 -9.00
N LYS A 122 -16.80 -1.90 -9.46
CA LYS A 122 -15.83 -3.00 -9.48
C LYS A 122 -15.34 -3.26 -8.07
N TYR A 123 -15.43 -4.51 -7.67
CA TYR A 123 -14.94 -4.99 -6.39
C TYR A 123 -13.85 -6.05 -6.63
N ILE A 124 -12.67 -5.78 -6.11
CA ILE A 124 -11.53 -6.70 -6.06
C ILE A 124 -10.86 -6.46 -4.70
N PRO A 125 -10.71 -7.47 -3.84
CA PRO A 125 -9.99 -7.35 -2.58
C PRO A 125 -8.55 -6.84 -2.77
N ALA A 126 -8.05 -6.07 -1.80
CA ALA A 126 -6.73 -5.45 -1.81
C ALA A 126 -5.60 -6.46 -2.04
N ALA A 127 -5.63 -7.63 -1.39
CA ALA A 127 -4.59 -8.64 -1.52
C ALA A 127 -4.45 -9.16 -2.95
N LYS A 128 -5.57 -9.23 -3.69
CA LYS A 128 -5.54 -9.56 -5.12
C LYS A 128 -4.95 -8.42 -5.96
N ILE A 129 -5.32 -7.16 -5.66
CA ILE A 129 -4.77 -6.01 -6.37
C ILE A 129 -3.26 -5.94 -6.16
N VAL A 130 -2.79 -6.12 -4.92
CA VAL A 130 -1.36 -6.14 -4.58
C VAL A 130 -0.65 -7.24 -5.35
N PHE A 131 -1.14 -8.49 -5.28
CA PHE A 131 -0.57 -9.64 -6.00
C PHE A 131 -0.45 -9.37 -7.50
N ASP A 132 -1.56 -9.01 -8.16
CA ASP A 132 -1.60 -8.74 -9.60
C ASP A 132 -0.72 -7.54 -10.00
N THR A 133 -0.48 -6.61 -9.07
CA THR A 133 0.36 -5.44 -9.28
C THR A 133 1.84 -5.80 -9.21
N VAL A 134 2.28 -6.48 -8.16
CA VAL A 134 3.70 -6.80 -7.97
C VAL A 134 4.17 -7.95 -8.86
N LYS A 135 3.29 -8.91 -9.19
CA LYS A 135 3.56 -10.02 -10.14
C LYS A 135 4.01 -9.53 -11.53
N LYS A 136 3.67 -8.29 -11.89
CA LYS A 136 4.10 -7.69 -13.16
C LYS A 136 5.60 -7.37 -13.18
N LEU A 137 6.24 -7.27 -12.02
CA LEU A 137 7.62 -6.79 -11.85
C LEU A 137 8.55 -7.84 -11.22
N VAL A 138 8.00 -8.75 -10.42
CA VAL A 138 8.77 -9.80 -9.74
C VAL A 138 7.98 -11.10 -9.70
N GLU A 139 8.69 -12.22 -9.80
CA GLU A 139 8.11 -13.54 -9.53
C GLU A 139 7.60 -13.55 -8.09
N ILE A 140 6.33 -13.90 -7.89
CA ILE A 140 5.67 -13.91 -6.57
C ILE A 140 4.62 -15.02 -6.46
N ASP A 141 4.61 -15.94 -7.44
CA ASP A 141 3.59 -16.98 -7.58
C ASP A 141 3.54 -17.96 -6.40
N ASP A 142 4.62 -18.05 -5.62
CA ASP A 142 4.66 -18.80 -4.36
C ASP A 142 3.77 -18.22 -3.25
N LEU A 143 3.22 -17.01 -3.45
CA LEU A 143 2.26 -16.36 -2.55
C LEU A 143 0.82 -16.28 -3.11
N ASP A 144 0.52 -17.02 -4.18
CA ASP A 144 -0.85 -17.06 -4.74
C ASP A 144 -1.91 -17.45 -3.71
N TRP A 145 -1.59 -18.40 -2.84
CA TRP A 145 -2.44 -18.85 -1.74
C TRP A 145 -2.67 -17.77 -0.68
N VAL A 146 -1.70 -16.88 -0.43
CA VAL A 146 -1.87 -15.74 0.48
C VAL A 146 -2.88 -14.75 -0.12
N SER A 147 -2.81 -14.52 -1.43
CA SER A 147 -3.81 -13.71 -2.13
C SER A 147 -5.20 -14.34 -2.03
N ALA A 148 -5.30 -15.67 -2.19
CA ALA A 148 -6.55 -16.39 -2.02
C ALA A 148 -7.15 -16.25 -0.62
N ILE A 149 -6.34 -16.29 0.45
CA ILE A 149 -6.80 -16.05 1.83
C ILE A 149 -7.36 -14.64 1.98
N GLY A 150 -6.66 -13.62 1.48
CA GLY A 150 -7.16 -12.24 1.53
C GLY A 150 -8.49 -12.08 0.81
N ILE A 151 -8.63 -12.67 -0.38
CA ILE A 151 -9.88 -12.66 -1.16
C ILE A 151 -11.03 -13.29 -0.37
N ILE A 152 -10.81 -14.46 0.23
CA ILE A 152 -11.83 -15.16 1.03
C ILE A 152 -12.16 -14.36 2.29
N GLY A 153 -11.17 -13.74 2.92
CA GLY A 153 -11.35 -12.95 4.13
C GLY A 153 -12.20 -11.70 3.93
N ASP A 154 -12.03 -11.01 2.80
CA ASP A 154 -12.78 -9.80 2.45
C ASP A 154 -14.18 -10.14 1.88
N SER A 155 -14.27 -11.21 1.08
CA SER A 155 -15.53 -11.65 0.46
C SER A 155 -16.40 -12.53 1.37
N GLY A 156 -15.85 -12.97 2.51
CA GLY A 156 -16.48 -13.91 3.44
C GLY A 156 -17.18 -13.26 4.64
N ALA A 157 -17.22 -11.91 4.70
CA ALA A 157 -17.84 -11.13 5.77
C ALA A 157 -19.10 -10.40 5.29
#